data_AF-A0A9D7QJU2-F1
#
_entry.id   AF-A0A9D7QJU2-F1
#
_cell.length_a   1.000
_cell.length_b   1.000
_cell.length_c   1.000
_cell.angle_alpha   90.00
_cell.angle_beta   90.00
_cell.angle_gamma   90.00
#
_symmetry.space_group_name_H-M   'P 1'
#
loop_
_entity.id
_entity.type
_entity.pdbx_description
1 polymer ?
#
loop_
_entity_poly.entity_id
_entity_poly.type
_entity_poly.pdbx_seq_one_letter_code
_entity_poly.pdbx_strand_id
1 'polypeptide(L)'
;MRGARAALALTLAALAGCDALRGPPMPKDSSQVTLSAYPERVYWGDTHLHSANSPDAFGFGNRLMPADALRFARGEEVTSTMGVKARLARPLDFLVIADHSDGLGFVKQLADAPRFLLPNDTMKRWHDMFNAGPEQSAKAMGEMIDFAGSPKAKGLADPKKLAEDSRDIWQQHLRTVEDYNDPGRFTAFIGFEYTSMPGGNNLHRVVLFRDGADKAGKVMPYLSQYSEKPEDLWSYMEGYERSTQGRVLAIPHNSNVSNGLMFELTGPGGGPMSAAQARRRAAREPLVEITQIKGDSEAHPFLSPTDEFAGFGVEGWDKANLNARQATTPDMYGGNYVREALKRGLLIESRTGVNPYRFGLIGSTDSHTGLATADEDNFFGKHTGNEPTPQGKDRVTPAMDMGSDLGRYNWQYLAGGYAAVWARGNTREALFDAMTRREVYATTGPRMTVRVFGGWDFSGSDLSGDWVKAGYARGVPMGGVLGARKGGAPAFLISALKDPIGANLDRVQVVKGWVDRGGVSHEQVFDVTWSSPETRKVSGGKVPAVGNTVDLSKPSYANTIGAPALTTVWRDPAFDPGARAFYYVRVIEIPTPRWVAYDAVRYGLKLPREVPLVAQERAYTSPIWYEPTT
;
A
#
# COMPACT_ATOMS: atom_id res chain seq x y z
N MET A 1 -65.99 -10.94 42.81
CA MET A 1 -65.39 -12.00 41.97
C MET A 1 -64.83 -11.37 40.71
N ARG A 2 -63.60 -11.78 40.37
CA ARG A 2 -62.77 -11.29 39.26
C ARG A 2 -63.45 -11.50 37.90
N GLY A 3 -63.20 -10.61 36.94
CA GLY A 3 -63.35 -10.91 35.52
C GLY A 3 -63.88 -9.77 34.65
N ALA A 4 -63.12 -8.68 34.49
CA ALA A 4 -63.37 -7.72 33.41
C ALA A 4 -62.84 -8.31 32.09
N ARG A 5 -63.75 -8.74 31.21
CA ARG A 5 -63.45 -9.04 29.80
C ARG A 5 -63.48 -7.72 29.02
N ALA A 6 -62.32 -7.24 28.59
CA ALA A 6 -62.20 -6.17 27.62
C ALA A 6 -61.68 -6.73 26.30
N ALA A 7 -62.39 -6.41 25.22
CA ALA A 7 -62.09 -6.76 23.85
C ALA A 7 -60.72 -6.20 23.43
N LEU A 8 -59.94 -7.00 22.69
CA LEU A 8 -58.75 -6.53 21.99
C LEU A 8 -58.96 -6.73 20.48
N ALA A 9 -59.24 -5.62 19.80
CA ALA A 9 -59.17 -5.53 18.35
C ALA A 9 -57.69 -5.62 17.93
N LEU A 10 -57.37 -6.51 16.99
CA LEU A 10 -56.06 -6.58 16.35
C LEU A 10 -55.87 -5.36 15.44
N THR A 11 -54.99 -4.44 15.84
CA THR A 11 -54.40 -3.43 14.94
C THR A 11 -53.14 -4.01 14.28
N LEU A 12 -53.20 -4.19 12.96
CA LEU A 12 -52.02 -4.23 12.10
C LEU A 12 -51.30 -2.87 12.18
N ALA A 13 -50.04 -2.86 12.61
CA ALA A 13 -49.15 -1.70 12.44
C ALA A 13 -47.69 -2.15 12.25
N ALA A 14 -47.22 -1.95 11.01
CA ALA A 14 -45.86 -1.59 10.58
C ALA A 14 -44.64 -2.35 11.17
N LEU A 15 -44.18 -3.35 10.42
CA LEU A 15 -42.76 -3.72 10.35
C LEU A 15 -42.08 -2.82 9.31
N ALA A 16 -41.59 -1.66 9.75
CA ALA A 16 -40.64 -0.83 9.00
C ALA A 16 -39.83 0.00 10.02
N GLY A 17 -38.67 -0.49 10.43
CA GLY A 17 -37.90 0.15 11.48
C GLY A 17 -36.56 -0.50 11.77
N CYS A 18 -35.70 -0.64 10.76
CA CYS A 18 -34.26 -0.91 10.96
C CYS A 18 -33.33 -0.12 10.01
N ASP A 19 -33.83 0.82 9.20
CA ASP A 19 -33.00 1.68 8.35
C ASP A 19 -32.56 3.01 9.00
N ALA A 20 -32.96 3.27 10.25
CA ALA A 20 -32.86 4.60 10.87
C ALA A 20 -31.52 4.93 11.57
N LEU A 21 -30.40 4.32 11.18
CA LEU A 21 -29.05 4.73 11.64
C LEU A 21 -28.08 5.09 10.51
N ARG A 22 -28.55 5.21 9.26
CA ARG A 22 -27.79 5.84 8.19
C ARG A 22 -28.21 7.30 8.11
N GLY A 23 -27.35 8.21 8.57
CA GLY A 23 -27.51 9.63 8.27
C GLY A 23 -27.67 9.80 6.75
N PRO A 24 -28.51 10.73 6.27
CA PRO A 24 -28.67 10.94 4.83
C PRO A 24 -27.31 11.27 4.20
N PRO A 25 -27.02 10.78 2.99
CA PRO A 25 -25.82 11.18 2.27
C PRO A 25 -25.79 12.71 2.19
N MET A 26 -24.67 13.30 2.58
CA MET A 26 -24.44 14.74 2.42
C MET A 26 -24.71 15.11 0.96
N PRO A 27 -25.35 16.26 0.67
CA PRO A 27 -25.55 16.71 -0.71
C PRO A 27 -24.21 16.69 -1.44
N LYS A 28 -24.14 15.92 -2.53
CA LYS A 28 -23.01 15.99 -3.46
C LYS A 28 -23.05 17.37 -4.07
N ASP A 29 -22.04 18.18 -3.75
CA ASP A 29 -21.87 19.47 -4.42
C ASP A 29 -21.48 19.14 -5.87
N SER A 30 -22.44 19.29 -6.78
CA SER A 30 -22.26 18.97 -8.19
C SER A 30 -21.46 20.05 -8.94
N SER A 31 -20.77 20.94 -8.22
CA SER A 31 -19.85 21.89 -8.84
C SER A 31 -18.70 21.11 -9.51
N GLN A 32 -18.45 21.45 -10.76
CA GLN A 32 -17.39 20.83 -11.55
C GLN A 32 -16.04 21.15 -10.89
N VAL A 33 -15.33 20.12 -10.40
CA VAL A 33 -14.00 20.27 -9.81
C VAL A 33 -13.08 20.93 -10.84
N THR A 34 -12.63 22.15 -10.55
CA THR A 34 -11.73 22.88 -11.46
C THR A 34 -10.34 22.28 -11.36
N LEU A 35 -9.81 21.83 -12.50
CA LEU A 35 -8.46 21.28 -12.58
C LEU A 35 -7.44 22.42 -12.72
N SER A 36 -6.38 22.40 -11.92
CA SER A 36 -5.23 23.30 -12.07
C SER A 36 -4.52 23.08 -13.41
N ALA A 37 -3.66 24.00 -13.84
CA ALA A 37 -2.92 23.84 -15.11
C ALA A 37 -1.94 22.65 -15.06
N TYR A 38 -1.25 22.51 -13.94
CA TYR A 38 -0.37 21.40 -13.58
C TYR A 38 -0.63 21.01 -12.12
N PRO A 39 -0.22 19.82 -11.67
CA PRO A 39 -0.40 19.41 -10.27
C PRO A 39 0.15 20.44 -9.27
N GLU A 40 -0.71 21.06 -8.47
CA GLU A 40 -0.29 22.08 -7.48
C GLU A 40 -0.34 21.55 -6.05
N ARG A 41 -1.11 20.49 -5.82
CA ARG A 41 -1.35 19.88 -4.51
C ARG A 41 -1.04 18.39 -4.55
N VAL A 42 -0.48 17.90 -3.44
CA VAL A 42 -0.39 16.48 -3.14
C VAL A 42 -1.69 16.03 -2.47
N TYR A 43 -2.22 14.90 -2.92
CA TYR A 43 -3.36 14.22 -2.31
C TYR A 43 -2.88 12.96 -1.62
N TRP A 44 -3.34 12.75 -0.39
CA TRP A 44 -2.95 11.66 0.48
C TRP A 44 -4.02 10.58 0.50
N GLY A 45 -3.63 9.33 0.37
CA GLY A 45 -4.59 8.23 0.43
C GLY A 45 -3.95 6.90 0.71
N ASP A 46 -4.80 5.89 0.68
CA ASP A 46 -4.42 4.50 0.82
C ASP A 46 -5.02 3.72 -0.35
N THR A 47 -4.16 2.99 -1.07
CA THR A 47 -4.61 2.21 -2.23
C THR A 47 -4.93 0.77 -1.87
N HIS A 48 -4.75 0.38 -0.61
CA HIS A 48 -4.84 -1.01 -0.22
C HIS A 48 -5.44 -1.12 1.17
N LEU A 49 -6.75 -1.35 1.24
CA LEU A 49 -7.47 -1.55 2.48
C LEU A 49 -8.52 -2.64 2.32
N HIS A 50 -8.61 -3.53 3.31
CA HIS A 50 -9.58 -4.60 3.34
C HIS A 50 -10.67 -4.34 4.37
N SER A 51 -11.90 -4.64 4.00
CA SER A 51 -13.10 -4.57 4.83
C SER A 51 -13.56 -5.96 5.25
N ALA A 52 -14.66 -6.04 6.01
CA ALA A 52 -15.32 -7.29 6.37
C ALA A 52 -15.88 -8.09 5.17
N ASN A 53 -15.84 -7.54 3.94
CA ASN A 53 -16.11 -8.32 2.73
C ASN A 53 -14.92 -9.18 2.33
N SER A 54 -13.69 -8.84 2.71
CA SER A 54 -12.55 -9.69 2.43
C SER A 54 -12.60 -10.95 3.32
N PRO A 55 -12.45 -12.16 2.74
CA PRO A 55 -12.52 -13.42 3.49
C PRO A 55 -11.54 -13.49 4.66
N ASP A 56 -10.29 -13.09 4.47
CA ASP A 56 -9.26 -13.17 5.50
C ASP A 56 -9.38 -12.05 6.53
N ALA A 57 -9.76 -10.83 6.13
CA ALA A 57 -10.08 -9.76 7.06
C ALA A 57 -11.21 -10.19 8.01
N PHE A 58 -12.33 -10.67 7.47
CA PHE A 58 -13.43 -11.18 8.29
C PHE A 58 -12.99 -12.41 9.10
N GLY A 59 -12.29 -13.34 8.47
CA GLY A 59 -11.80 -14.57 9.07
C GLY A 59 -10.87 -14.31 10.26
N PHE A 60 -10.05 -13.27 10.20
CA PHE A 60 -9.20 -12.82 11.32
C PHE A 60 -9.91 -11.86 12.29
N GLY A 61 -11.22 -11.70 12.14
CA GLY A 61 -12.09 -11.09 13.12
C GLY A 61 -12.76 -9.81 12.67
N ASN A 62 -12.34 -9.16 11.58
CA ASN A 62 -12.84 -7.85 11.18
C ASN A 62 -14.36 -7.84 10.99
N ARG A 63 -15.03 -6.80 11.48
CA ARG A 63 -16.47 -6.57 11.33
C ARG A 63 -16.81 -5.22 10.69
N LEU A 64 -15.81 -4.39 10.36
CA LEU A 64 -16.03 -3.09 9.72
C LEU A 64 -16.35 -3.27 8.24
N MET A 65 -17.50 -2.74 7.82
CA MET A 65 -17.96 -2.83 6.42
C MET A 65 -17.28 -1.76 5.55
N PRO A 66 -17.36 -1.86 4.20
CA PRO A 66 -16.89 -0.82 3.28
C PRO A 66 -17.28 0.62 3.67
N ALA A 67 -18.52 0.81 4.13
CA ALA A 67 -19.00 2.12 4.56
C ALA A 67 -18.23 2.66 5.78
N ASP A 68 -17.91 1.80 6.76
CA ASP A 68 -17.14 2.21 7.95
C ASP A 68 -15.71 2.61 7.57
N ALA A 69 -15.08 1.85 6.68
CA ALA A 69 -13.76 2.16 6.14
C ALA A 69 -13.73 3.53 5.42
N LEU A 70 -14.73 3.81 4.58
CA LEU A 70 -14.85 5.09 3.87
C LEU A 70 -15.13 6.26 4.82
N ARG A 71 -15.98 6.07 5.84
CA ARG A 71 -16.23 7.07 6.89
C ARG A 71 -14.95 7.37 7.67
N PHE A 72 -14.22 6.34 8.07
CA PHE A 72 -12.95 6.49 8.79
C PHE A 72 -11.91 7.26 7.97
N ALA A 73 -11.74 6.90 6.69
CA ALA A 73 -10.82 7.61 5.79
C ALA A 73 -11.20 9.08 5.59
N ARG A 74 -12.49 9.41 5.61
CA ARG A 74 -13.01 10.80 5.60
C ARG A 74 -12.84 11.54 6.93
N GLY A 75 -12.26 10.90 7.94
CA GLY A 75 -11.98 11.48 9.25
C GLY A 75 -13.15 11.42 10.23
N GLU A 76 -14.18 10.62 9.96
CA GLU A 76 -15.24 10.32 10.92
C GLU A 76 -14.74 9.34 12.00
N GLU A 77 -15.33 9.41 13.19
CA GLU A 77 -15.09 8.39 14.22
C GLU A 77 -15.87 7.11 13.90
N VAL A 78 -15.19 5.97 14.00
CA VAL A 78 -15.78 4.64 13.95
C VAL A 78 -15.37 3.84 15.19
N THR A 79 -16.04 2.73 15.45
CA THR A 79 -15.63 1.78 16.49
C THR A 79 -14.90 0.63 15.82
N SER A 80 -13.67 0.36 16.24
CA SER A 80 -12.89 -0.80 15.80
C SER A 80 -13.60 -2.09 16.22
N THR A 81 -13.23 -3.21 15.60
CA THR A 81 -13.87 -4.49 15.89
C THR A 81 -13.73 -4.89 17.37
N MET A 82 -12.59 -4.56 17.99
CA MET A 82 -12.33 -4.80 19.42
C MET A 82 -12.95 -3.76 20.36
N GLY A 83 -13.77 -2.83 19.85
CA GLY A 83 -14.54 -1.89 20.65
C GLY A 83 -13.83 -0.56 20.97
N VAL A 84 -12.66 -0.29 20.38
CA VAL A 84 -11.93 0.97 20.59
C VAL A 84 -12.43 2.03 19.61
N LYS A 85 -12.64 3.26 20.08
CA LYS A 85 -12.95 4.40 19.19
C LYS A 85 -11.72 4.75 18.36
N ALA A 86 -11.91 4.81 17.04
CA ALA A 86 -10.86 5.07 16.07
C ALA A 86 -11.21 6.30 15.24
N ARG A 87 -10.24 7.20 15.07
CA ARG A 87 -10.33 8.34 14.15
C ARG A 87 -8.94 8.69 13.62
N LEU A 88 -8.85 9.07 12.35
CA LEU A 88 -7.61 9.63 11.81
C LEU A 88 -7.37 11.05 12.36
N ALA A 89 -6.11 11.37 12.66
CA ALA A 89 -5.72 12.74 13.04
C ALA A 89 -6.03 13.76 11.93
N ARG A 90 -5.89 13.33 10.66
CA ARG A 90 -6.28 14.08 9.47
C ARG A 90 -6.97 13.15 8.48
N PRO A 91 -8.07 13.57 7.82
CA PRO A 91 -8.70 12.75 6.79
C PRO A 91 -7.74 12.47 5.63
N LEU A 92 -8.00 11.38 4.91
CA LEU A 92 -7.39 11.10 3.60
C LEU A 92 -8.18 11.84 2.51
N ASP A 93 -7.52 12.14 1.41
CA ASP A 93 -8.12 12.72 0.20
C ASP A 93 -8.76 11.62 -0.68
N PHE A 94 -8.27 10.37 -0.60
CA PHE A 94 -8.84 9.22 -1.32
C PHE A 94 -8.61 7.89 -0.59
N LEU A 95 -9.42 6.89 -0.95
CA LEU A 95 -9.28 5.50 -0.49
C LEU A 95 -9.65 4.51 -1.60
N VAL A 96 -8.93 3.39 -1.67
CA VAL A 96 -9.33 2.19 -2.41
C VAL A 96 -9.67 1.11 -1.38
N ILE A 97 -10.88 0.56 -1.47
CA ILE A 97 -11.19 -0.70 -0.77
C ILE A 97 -10.82 -1.83 -1.73
N ALA A 98 -9.79 -2.58 -1.38
CA ALA A 98 -9.18 -3.60 -2.20
C ALA A 98 -9.44 -5.01 -1.63
N ASP A 99 -10.68 -5.31 -1.25
CA ASP A 99 -11.05 -6.64 -0.75
C ASP A 99 -10.59 -7.75 -1.71
N HIS A 100 -10.15 -8.88 -1.16
CA HIS A 100 -9.75 -10.05 -1.95
C HIS A 100 -10.90 -10.50 -2.88
N SER A 101 -10.57 -10.66 -4.15
CA SER A 101 -11.49 -11.16 -5.18
C SER A 101 -11.83 -12.64 -4.95
N ASP A 102 -10.82 -13.45 -4.66
CA ASP A 102 -10.96 -14.85 -4.28
C ASP A 102 -11.73 -14.98 -2.95
N GLY A 103 -12.93 -15.55 -3.01
CA GLY A 103 -13.78 -15.72 -1.82
C GLY A 103 -14.46 -14.43 -1.33
N LEU A 104 -14.58 -13.40 -2.18
CA LEU A 104 -15.24 -12.13 -1.87
C LEU A 104 -16.59 -12.35 -1.16
N GLY A 105 -16.64 -11.92 0.10
CA GLY A 105 -17.77 -11.99 1.04
C GLY A 105 -18.22 -13.38 1.47
N PHE A 106 -17.57 -14.45 1.01
CA PHE A 106 -17.96 -15.83 1.32
C PHE A 106 -17.91 -16.12 2.82
N VAL A 107 -16.83 -15.74 3.50
CA VAL A 107 -16.65 -16.02 4.94
C VAL A 107 -17.72 -15.29 5.77
N LYS A 108 -18.00 -14.03 5.44
CA LYS A 108 -19.05 -13.24 6.07
C LYS A 108 -20.43 -13.89 5.86
N GLN A 109 -20.75 -14.27 4.63
CA GLN A 109 -22.03 -14.93 4.34
C GLN A 109 -22.18 -16.25 5.08
N LEU A 110 -21.11 -17.04 5.19
CA LEU A 110 -21.11 -18.28 5.96
C LEU A 110 -21.38 -18.00 7.45
N ALA A 111 -20.75 -16.99 8.03
CA ALA A 111 -20.96 -16.59 9.41
C ALA A 111 -22.38 -16.05 9.67
N ASP A 112 -22.96 -15.32 8.72
CA ASP A 112 -24.29 -14.70 8.86
C ASP A 112 -25.44 -15.66 8.48
N ALA A 113 -25.16 -16.75 7.76
CA ALA A 113 -26.18 -17.67 7.29
C ALA A 113 -26.91 -18.35 8.47
N PRO A 114 -28.25 -18.51 8.42
CA PRO A 114 -28.95 -19.34 9.39
C PRO A 114 -28.37 -20.75 9.38
N ARG A 115 -27.85 -21.20 10.53
CA ARG A 115 -27.09 -22.46 10.65
C ARG A 115 -27.80 -23.68 10.05
N PHE A 116 -29.13 -23.75 10.12
CA PHE A 116 -29.93 -24.86 9.59
C PHE A 116 -30.03 -24.89 8.05
N LEU A 117 -29.70 -23.79 7.37
CA LEU A 117 -29.62 -23.70 5.91
C LEU A 117 -28.25 -24.14 5.37
N LEU A 118 -27.26 -24.37 6.24
CA LEU A 118 -25.92 -24.76 5.80
C LEU A 118 -25.90 -26.23 5.36
N PRO A 119 -25.37 -26.52 4.16
CA PRO A 119 -25.59 -27.78 3.46
C PRO A 119 -24.83 -28.98 4.04
N ASN A 120 -23.79 -28.74 4.86
CA ASN A 120 -22.94 -29.78 5.41
C ASN A 120 -22.38 -29.41 6.79
N ASP A 121 -21.87 -30.41 7.51
CA ASP A 121 -21.39 -30.23 8.88
C ASP A 121 -20.08 -29.44 8.96
N THR A 122 -19.26 -29.46 7.90
CA THR A 122 -18.04 -28.63 7.81
C THR A 122 -18.40 -27.14 7.82
N MET A 123 -19.34 -26.71 6.97
CA MET A 123 -19.83 -25.34 6.95
C MET A 123 -20.52 -24.95 8.25
N LYS A 124 -21.33 -25.83 8.85
CA LYS A 124 -21.94 -25.57 10.17
C LYS A 124 -20.87 -25.36 11.24
N ARG A 125 -19.82 -26.17 11.25
CA ARG A 125 -18.70 -26.03 12.19
C ARG A 125 -17.98 -24.71 12.01
N TRP A 126 -17.64 -24.33 10.78
CA TRP A 126 -17.00 -23.05 10.50
C TRP A 126 -17.89 -21.87 10.85
N HIS A 127 -19.18 -21.93 10.54
CA HIS A 127 -20.16 -20.95 11.00
C HIS A 127 -20.13 -20.79 12.53
N ASP A 128 -20.17 -21.90 13.27
CA ASP A 128 -20.12 -21.88 14.73
C ASP A 128 -18.80 -21.25 15.23
N MET A 129 -17.67 -21.56 14.58
CA MET A 129 -16.35 -21.02 14.92
C MET A 129 -16.22 -19.52 14.62
N PHE A 130 -16.71 -19.03 13.47
CA PHE A 130 -16.69 -17.60 13.12
C PHE A 130 -17.53 -16.75 14.06
N ASN A 131 -18.55 -17.34 14.68
CA ASN A 131 -19.42 -16.71 15.67
C ASN A 131 -18.96 -16.90 17.13
N ALA A 132 -17.97 -17.77 17.39
CA ALA A 132 -17.48 -18.06 18.74
C ALA A 132 -16.41 -17.06 19.25
N GLY A 133 -15.85 -16.21 18.37
CA GLY A 133 -14.91 -15.14 18.72
C GLY A 133 -13.62 -15.17 17.88
N PRO A 134 -12.72 -14.17 18.03
CA PRO A 134 -11.57 -13.97 17.13
C PRO A 134 -10.61 -15.16 17.05
N GLU A 135 -10.37 -15.87 18.15
CA GLU A 135 -9.48 -17.03 18.17
C GLU A 135 -10.04 -18.21 17.35
N GLN A 136 -11.34 -18.53 17.52
CA GLN A 136 -12.00 -19.57 16.75
C GLN A 136 -12.17 -19.17 15.28
N SER A 137 -12.44 -17.89 15.03
CA SER A 137 -12.48 -17.29 13.70
C SER A 137 -11.15 -17.50 12.96
N ALA A 138 -10.02 -17.16 13.59
CA ALA A 138 -8.69 -17.35 13.01
C ALA A 138 -8.38 -18.83 12.74
N LYS A 139 -8.76 -19.74 13.65
CA LYS A 139 -8.63 -21.19 13.45
C LYS A 139 -9.46 -21.68 12.26
N ALA A 140 -10.72 -21.26 12.16
CA ALA A 140 -11.58 -21.62 11.03
C ALA A 140 -11.02 -21.09 9.71
N MET A 141 -10.46 -19.88 9.71
CA MET A 141 -9.81 -19.31 8.53
C MET A 141 -8.58 -20.13 8.11
N GLY A 142 -7.72 -20.51 9.06
CA GLY A 142 -6.58 -21.39 8.79
C GLY A 142 -7.02 -22.73 8.20
N GLU A 143 -8.05 -23.36 8.77
CA GLU A 143 -8.62 -24.59 8.23
C GLU A 143 -9.21 -24.40 6.82
N MET A 144 -9.87 -23.27 6.55
CA MET A 144 -10.41 -22.96 5.23
C MET A 144 -9.32 -22.75 4.18
N ILE A 145 -8.21 -22.09 4.53
CA ILE A 145 -7.04 -21.92 3.65
C ILE A 145 -6.46 -23.28 3.29
N ASP A 146 -6.20 -24.14 4.29
CA ASP A 146 -5.69 -25.49 4.08
C ASP A 146 -6.67 -26.35 3.25
N PHE A 147 -7.98 -26.16 3.48
CA PHE A 147 -9.03 -26.88 2.76
C PHE A 147 -9.17 -26.44 1.31
N ALA A 148 -9.03 -25.15 1.01
CA ALA A 148 -9.16 -24.57 -0.33
C ALA A 148 -8.15 -25.16 -1.32
N GLY A 149 -6.94 -25.51 -0.86
CA GLY A 149 -5.93 -26.20 -1.66
C GLY A 149 -6.17 -27.71 -1.86
N SER A 150 -7.21 -28.28 -1.22
CA SER A 150 -7.46 -29.72 -1.24
C SER A 150 -8.47 -30.15 -2.32
N PRO A 151 -8.40 -31.39 -2.84
CA PRO A 151 -9.43 -31.93 -3.76
C PRO A 151 -10.84 -31.94 -3.17
N LYS A 152 -10.96 -31.93 -1.83
CA LYS A 152 -12.24 -31.93 -1.09
C LYS A 152 -12.95 -30.59 -1.15
N ALA A 153 -12.29 -29.51 -1.58
CA ALA A 153 -12.92 -28.22 -1.83
C ALA A 153 -14.03 -28.29 -2.88
N LYS A 154 -13.91 -29.23 -3.84
CA LYS A 154 -14.91 -29.45 -4.86
C LYS A 154 -16.21 -29.99 -4.23
N GLY A 155 -17.28 -29.23 -4.34
CA GLY A 155 -18.61 -29.58 -3.83
C GLY A 155 -18.92 -29.10 -2.41
N LEU A 156 -18.03 -28.31 -1.79
CA LEU A 156 -18.29 -27.70 -0.49
C LEU A 156 -19.49 -26.74 -0.53
N ALA A 157 -19.64 -26.00 -1.63
CA ALA A 157 -20.72 -25.05 -1.88
C ALA A 157 -21.23 -25.19 -3.32
N ASP A 158 -22.48 -24.77 -3.57
CA ASP A 158 -23.03 -24.68 -4.93
C ASP A 158 -22.31 -23.54 -5.71
N PRO A 159 -21.58 -23.86 -6.79
CA PRO A 159 -20.88 -22.86 -7.58
C PRO A 159 -21.79 -21.78 -8.17
N LYS A 160 -23.03 -22.12 -8.52
CA LYS A 160 -23.98 -21.16 -9.09
C LYS A 160 -24.40 -20.14 -8.02
N LYS A 161 -24.75 -20.63 -6.83
CA LYS A 161 -25.10 -19.78 -5.70
C LYS A 161 -23.92 -18.89 -5.30
N LEU A 162 -22.70 -19.43 -5.24
CA LEU A 162 -21.50 -18.63 -4.99
C LEU A 162 -21.33 -17.49 -6.00
N ALA A 163 -21.54 -17.77 -7.28
CA ALA A 163 -21.42 -16.76 -8.33
C ALA A 163 -22.50 -15.66 -8.23
N GLU A 164 -23.74 -16.01 -7.86
CA GLU A 164 -24.82 -15.06 -7.58
C GLU A 164 -24.50 -14.20 -6.36
N ASP A 165 -24.10 -14.84 -5.26
CA ASP A 165 -23.72 -14.20 -4.00
C ASP A 165 -22.56 -13.20 -4.19
N SER A 166 -21.48 -13.62 -4.87
CA SER A 166 -20.34 -12.73 -5.16
C SER A 166 -20.73 -11.56 -6.07
N ARG A 167 -21.68 -11.75 -7.00
CA ARG A 167 -22.22 -10.66 -7.82
C ARG A 167 -22.96 -9.64 -6.97
N ASP A 168 -23.81 -10.10 -6.06
CA ASP A 168 -24.58 -9.20 -5.19
C ASP A 168 -23.66 -8.40 -4.26
N ILE A 169 -22.64 -9.04 -3.69
CA ILE A 169 -21.61 -8.37 -2.88
C ILE A 169 -20.85 -7.34 -3.72
N TRP A 170 -20.42 -7.69 -4.93
CA TRP A 170 -19.72 -6.76 -5.82
C TRP A 170 -20.61 -5.55 -6.17
N GLN A 171 -21.87 -5.76 -6.51
CA GLN A 171 -22.82 -4.68 -6.79
C GLN A 171 -23.08 -3.81 -5.56
N GLN A 172 -23.09 -4.38 -4.35
CA GLN A 172 -23.19 -3.62 -3.11
C GLN A 172 -21.93 -2.81 -2.82
N HIS A 173 -20.74 -3.36 -3.06
CA HIS A 173 -19.47 -2.65 -2.97
C HIS A 173 -19.48 -1.43 -3.91
N LEU A 174 -19.85 -1.63 -5.18
CA LEU A 174 -19.95 -0.56 -6.18
C LEU A 174 -20.87 0.57 -5.72
N ARG A 175 -22.09 0.25 -5.26
CA ARG A 175 -23.03 1.25 -4.72
C ARG A 175 -22.44 2.01 -3.54
N THR A 176 -21.84 1.30 -2.60
CA THR A 176 -21.24 1.93 -1.40
C THR A 176 -20.11 2.87 -1.79
N VAL A 177 -19.20 2.44 -2.68
CA VAL A 177 -18.10 3.29 -3.14
C VAL A 177 -18.63 4.52 -3.91
N GLU A 178 -19.69 4.39 -4.71
CA GLU A 178 -20.35 5.53 -5.35
C GLU A 178 -21.00 6.49 -4.37
N ASP A 179 -21.67 5.99 -3.33
CA ASP A 179 -22.34 6.83 -2.32
C ASP A 179 -21.35 7.73 -1.57
N TYR A 180 -20.12 7.26 -1.37
CA TYR A 180 -19.05 7.97 -0.67
C TYR A 180 -18.10 8.74 -1.58
N ASN A 181 -18.20 8.58 -2.90
CA ASN A 181 -17.39 9.35 -3.84
C ASN A 181 -17.92 10.78 -3.94
N ASP A 182 -17.08 11.74 -3.54
CA ASP A 182 -17.41 13.15 -3.37
C ASP A 182 -16.28 14.02 -3.94
N PRO A 183 -16.15 14.09 -5.29
CA PRO A 183 -15.04 14.73 -5.95
C PRO A 183 -14.80 16.17 -5.47
N GLY A 184 -13.53 16.54 -5.31
CA GLY A 184 -13.10 17.82 -4.72
C GLY A 184 -12.89 17.74 -3.20
N ARG A 185 -13.59 16.84 -2.50
CA ARG A 185 -13.46 16.63 -1.05
C ARG A 185 -12.86 15.27 -0.69
N PHE A 186 -13.38 14.18 -1.29
CA PHE A 186 -12.91 12.82 -1.07
C PHE A 186 -13.18 11.94 -2.29
N THR A 187 -12.16 11.26 -2.80
CA THR A 187 -12.33 10.30 -3.90
C THR A 187 -12.37 8.87 -3.37
N ALA A 188 -13.51 8.20 -3.52
CA ALA A 188 -13.63 6.77 -3.23
C ALA A 188 -13.41 5.98 -4.52
N PHE A 189 -12.37 5.16 -4.59
CA PHE A 189 -12.05 4.37 -5.77
C PHE A 189 -12.70 2.98 -5.73
N ILE A 190 -13.06 2.48 -6.91
CA ILE A 190 -13.50 1.11 -7.12
C ILE A 190 -12.26 0.26 -7.38
N GLY A 191 -12.11 -0.83 -6.63
CA GLY A 191 -10.99 -1.74 -6.79
C GLY A 191 -11.24 -3.08 -6.12
N PHE A 192 -10.30 -4.00 -6.30
CA PHE A 192 -10.26 -5.30 -5.64
C PHE A 192 -8.81 -5.81 -5.61
N GLU A 193 -8.53 -6.80 -4.77
CA GLU A 193 -7.25 -7.49 -4.78
C GLU A 193 -7.32 -8.83 -5.53
N TYR A 194 -6.46 -8.98 -6.53
CA TYR A 194 -6.18 -10.26 -7.17
C TYR A 194 -5.21 -11.07 -6.29
N THR A 195 -5.60 -12.29 -5.90
CA THR A 195 -5.01 -13.05 -4.77
C THR A 195 -4.09 -14.20 -5.21
N SER A 196 -3.27 -14.00 -6.25
CA SER A 196 -2.37 -15.08 -6.70
C SER A 196 -1.23 -15.35 -5.72
N MET A 197 -1.12 -16.59 -5.25
CA MET A 197 -0.10 -16.99 -4.29
C MET A 197 0.46 -18.41 -4.57
N PRO A 198 1.03 -18.67 -5.78
CA PRO A 198 1.50 -20.00 -6.16
C PRO A 198 2.55 -20.52 -5.18
N GLY A 199 2.28 -21.66 -4.54
CA GLY A 199 3.16 -22.25 -3.54
C GLY A 199 3.37 -21.40 -2.27
N GLY A 200 2.52 -20.40 -2.01
CA GLY A 200 2.69 -19.45 -0.90
C GLY A 200 3.46 -18.17 -1.27
N ASN A 201 3.95 -18.07 -2.50
CA ASN A 201 4.73 -16.93 -2.98
C ASN A 201 3.82 -15.80 -3.43
N ASN A 202 3.92 -14.65 -2.77
CA ASN A 202 3.00 -13.55 -3.01
C ASN A 202 3.13 -12.96 -4.43
N LEU A 203 2.04 -13.01 -5.19
CA LEU A 203 1.85 -12.33 -6.48
C LEU A 203 0.54 -11.53 -6.49
N HIS A 204 0.15 -11.00 -5.33
CA HIS A 204 -1.05 -10.18 -5.25
C HIS A 204 -0.91 -8.86 -6.01
N ARG A 205 -2.05 -8.33 -6.47
CA ARG A 205 -2.16 -6.98 -7.05
C ARG A 205 -3.45 -6.32 -6.63
N VAL A 206 -3.39 -5.05 -6.25
CA VAL A 206 -4.58 -4.20 -6.23
C VAL A 206 -4.93 -3.83 -7.66
N VAL A 207 -6.16 -4.11 -8.08
CA VAL A 207 -6.72 -3.68 -9.37
C VAL A 207 -7.58 -2.45 -9.12
N LEU A 208 -7.21 -1.35 -9.77
CA LEU A 208 -7.83 -0.04 -9.58
C LEU A 208 -8.53 0.41 -10.87
N PHE A 209 -9.81 0.74 -10.78
CA PHE A 209 -10.56 1.31 -11.90
C PHE A 209 -10.51 2.84 -11.86
N ARG A 210 -10.26 3.45 -13.02
CA ARG A 210 -10.43 4.90 -13.21
C ARG A 210 -11.90 5.32 -13.16
N ASP A 211 -12.77 4.42 -13.58
CA ASP A 211 -14.17 4.69 -13.89
C ASP A 211 -15.10 4.48 -12.68
N GLY A 212 -16.36 4.89 -12.84
CA GLY A 212 -17.42 4.60 -11.87
C GLY A 212 -18.15 3.28 -12.11
N ALA A 213 -19.16 3.04 -11.28
CA ALA A 213 -19.93 1.81 -11.26
C ALA A 213 -20.65 1.50 -12.60
N ASP A 214 -20.94 2.53 -13.41
CA ASP A 214 -21.55 2.39 -14.74
C ASP A 214 -20.69 1.57 -15.72
N LYS A 215 -19.35 1.61 -15.55
CA LYS A 215 -18.42 0.78 -16.31
C LYS A 215 -17.85 -0.36 -15.49
N ALA A 216 -17.35 -0.10 -14.28
CA ALA A 216 -16.73 -1.12 -13.45
C ALA A 216 -17.70 -2.26 -13.09
N GLY A 217 -19.01 -1.97 -13.01
CA GLY A 217 -20.05 -2.96 -12.77
C GLY A 217 -20.36 -3.90 -13.95
N LYS A 218 -19.73 -3.71 -15.11
CA LYS A 218 -19.88 -4.60 -16.28
C LYS A 218 -19.00 -5.85 -16.19
N VAL A 219 -18.08 -5.90 -15.23
CA VAL A 219 -17.16 -7.00 -15.01
C VAL A 219 -17.22 -7.45 -13.55
N MET A 220 -16.84 -8.69 -13.30
CA MET A 220 -16.62 -9.25 -11.96
C MET A 220 -15.13 -9.21 -11.63
N PRO A 221 -14.73 -9.05 -10.35
CA PRO A 221 -13.34 -9.21 -9.93
C PRO A 221 -12.74 -10.51 -10.46
N TYR A 222 -11.51 -10.44 -10.97
CA TYR A 222 -10.82 -11.58 -11.58
C TYR A 222 -10.23 -12.48 -10.48
N LEU A 223 -10.56 -13.77 -10.50
CA LEU A 223 -10.17 -14.72 -9.45
C LEU A 223 -8.86 -15.44 -9.81
N SER A 224 -7.98 -15.63 -8.83
CA SER A 224 -6.77 -16.46 -8.99
C SER A 224 -7.09 -17.94 -9.26
N GLN A 225 -8.29 -18.40 -8.88
CA GLN A 225 -8.81 -19.73 -9.22
C GLN A 225 -8.97 -19.96 -10.73
N TYR A 226 -9.13 -18.90 -11.54
CA TYR A 226 -9.12 -19.02 -13.00
C TYR A 226 -7.71 -19.19 -13.55
N SER A 227 -6.77 -18.42 -13.01
CA SER A 227 -5.35 -18.55 -13.28
C SER A 227 -4.58 -17.80 -12.21
N GLU A 228 -3.47 -18.38 -11.74
CA GLU A 228 -2.52 -17.72 -10.84
C GLU A 228 -1.55 -16.80 -11.60
N LYS A 229 -1.60 -16.77 -12.94
CA LYS A 229 -0.65 -16.02 -13.77
C LYS A 229 -1.05 -14.55 -13.91
N PRO A 230 -0.18 -13.59 -13.56
CA PRO A 230 -0.44 -12.16 -13.80
C PRO A 230 -0.79 -11.82 -15.25
N GLU A 231 -0.27 -12.57 -16.22
CA GLU A 231 -0.57 -12.38 -17.64
C GLU A 231 -2.05 -12.55 -17.97
N ASP A 232 -2.76 -13.41 -17.24
CA ASP A 232 -4.18 -13.65 -17.45
C ASP A 232 -5.03 -12.58 -16.77
N LEU A 233 -4.58 -12.04 -15.64
CA LEU A 233 -5.14 -10.81 -15.07
C LEU A 233 -5.02 -9.64 -16.05
N TRP A 234 -3.85 -9.48 -16.70
CA TRP A 234 -3.68 -8.44 -17.72
C TRP A 234 -4.61 -8.65 -18.92
N SER A 235 -4.89 -9.91 -19.31
CA SER A 235 -5.86 -10.22 -20.36
C SER A 235 -7.27 -9.79 -19.97
N TYR A 236 -7.66 -10.02 -18.71
CA TYR A 236 -8.92 -9.54 -18.15
C TYR A 236 -9.00 -8.00 -18.19
N MET A 237 -7.95 -7.31 -17.75
CA MET A 237 -7.88 -5.84 -17.76
C MET A 237 -8.04 -5.27 -19.19
N GLU A 238 -7.34 -5.85 -20.17
CA GLU A 238 -7.47 -5.45 -21.57
C GLU A 238 -8.89 -5.73 -22.11
N GLY A 239 -9.53 -6.82 -21.65
CA GLY A 239 -10.92 -7.13 -21.95
C GLY A 239 -11.89 -6.08 -21.41
N TYR A 240 -11.67 -5.61 -20.18
CA TYR A 240 -12.41 -4.49 -19.59
C TYR A 240 -12.26 -3.23 -20.43
N GLU A 241 -11.03 -2.82 -20.77
CA GLU A 241 -10.79 -1.61 -21.56
C GLU A 241 -11.44 -1.69 -22.96
N ARG A 242 -11.34 -2.83 -23.65
CA ARG A 242 -11.96 -3.02 -24.97
C ARG A 242 -13.49 -2.94 -24.92
N SER A 243 -14.10 -3.60 -23.95
CA SER A 243 -15.57 -3.74 -23.88
C SER A 243 -16.28 -2.52 -23.28
N THR A 244 -15.59 -1.74 -22.45
CA THR A 244 -16.19 -0.62 -21.71
C THR A 244 -15.66 0.75 -22.13
N GLN A 245 -14.53 0.79 -22.86
CA GLN A 245 -13.73 2.00 -23.10
C GLN A 245 -13.20 2.65 -21.80
N GLY A 246 -13.26 1.92 -20.67
CA GLY A 246 -12.72 2.33 -19.38
C GLY A 246 -11.20 2.27 -19.32
N ARG A 247 -10.64 2.53 -18.13
CA ARG A 247 -9.21 2.40 -17.83
C ARG A 247 -9.02 1.69 -16.49
N VAL A 248 -8.01 0.84 -16.44
CA VAL A 248 -7.70 0.04 -15.25
C VAL A 248 -6.19 -0.16 -15.15
N LEU A 249 -5.67 -0.11 -13.93
CA LEU A 249 -4.28 -0.43 -13.61
C LEU A 249 -4.21 -1.48 -12.49
N ALA A 250 -3.06 -2.12 -12.38
CA ALA A 250 -2.73 -3.05 -11.31
C ALA A 250 -1.52 -2.55 -10.53
N ILE A 251 -1.48 -2.82 -9.23
CA ILE A 251 -0.41 -2.41 -8.32
C ILE A 251 0.10 -3.66 -7.61
N PRO A 252 1.23 -4.26 -8.04
CA PRO A 252 1.91 -5.29 -7.26
C PRO A 252 2.36 -4.73 -5.91
N HIS A 253 2.24 -5.56 -4.87
CA HIS A 253 2.60 -5.20 -3.51
C HIS A 253 3.23 -6.39 -2.77
N ASN A 254 3.85 -6.12 -1.61
CA ASN A 254 4.53 -7.13 -0.79
C ASN A 254 5.43 -8.08 -1.58
N SER A 255 6.24 -7.50 -2.46
CA SER A 255 7.22 -8.25 -3.24
C SER A 255 8.26 -8.93 -2.36
N ASN A 256 8.52 -8.38 -1.16
CA ASN A 256 9.45 -8.93 -0.17
C ASN A 256 9.15 -10.39 0.22
N VAL A 257 7.89 -10.82 0.15
CA VAL A 257 7.44 -12.19 0.45
C VAL A 257 7.05 -13.00 -0.80
N SER A 258 7.56 -12.61 -1.97
CA SER A 258 7.31 -13.31 -3.24
C SER A 258 8.30 -14.44 -3.56
N ASN A 259 9.34 -14.63 -2.73
CA ASN A 259 10.45 -15.57 -3.00
C ASN A 259 11.05 -15.43 -4.42
N GLY A 260 11.16 -14.19 -4.89
CA GLY A 260 11.81 -13.84 -6.14
C GLY A 260 10.87 -13.75 -7.34
N LEU A 261 9.62 -14.21 -7.21
CA LEU A 261 8.70 -14.30 -8.35
C LEU A 261 8.15 -12.93 -8.80
N MET A 262 8.11 -11.92 -7.92
CA MET A 262 7.48 -10.64 -8.29
C MET A 262 8.27 -9.92 -9.40
N PHE A 263 9.61 -9.94 -9.34
CA PHE A 263 10.48 -9.18 -10.25
C PHE A 263 11.53 -10.05 -10.95
N GLU A 264 11.08 -11.11 -11.62
CA GLU A 264 11.95 -12.00 -12.38
C GLU A 264 12.72 -11.28 -13.52
N LEU A 265 13.93 -11.76 -13.83
CA LEU A 265 14.67 -11.35 -15.03
C LEU A 265 14.17 -12.04 -16.30
N THR A 266 13.39 -13.09 -16.13
CA THR A 266 12.88 -13.99 -17.16
C THR A 266 11.41 -13.72 -17.45
N GLY A 267 10.95 -14.14 -18.63
CA GLY A 267 9.54 -14.24 -18.92
C GLY A 267 8.91 -15.50 -18.32
N PRO A 268 7.59 -15.66 -18.49
CA PRO A 268 6.87 -16.86 -18.08
C PRO A 268 7.54 -18.15 -18.54
N GLY A 269 7.71 -19.10 -17.62
CA GLY A 269 8.38 -20.38 -17.88
C GLY A 269 9.92 -20.33 -17.86
N GLY A 270 10.52 -19.21 -17.44
CA GLY A 270 11.97 -19.08 -17.23
C GLY A 270 12.79 -18.72 -18.47
N GLY A 271 12.15 -18.53 -19.62
CA GLY A 271 12.82 -18.08 -20.85
C GLY A 271 13.14 -16.57 -20.86
N PRO A 272 13.87 -16.06 -21.87
CA PRO A 272 14.08 -14.63 -22.04
C PRO A 272 12.74 -13.87 -22.14
N MET A 273 12.63 -12.75 -21.43
CA MET A 273 11.46 -11.88 -21.56
C MET A 273 11.44 -11.21 -22.94
N SER A 274 10.30 -11.28 -23.63
CA SER A 274 10.10 -10.59 -24.91
C SER A 274 9.74 -9.11 -24.72
N ALA A 275 10.02 -8.28 -25.73
CA ALA A 275 9.61 -6.88 -25.73
C ALA A 275 8.08 -6.70 -25.61
N ALA A 276 7.29 -7.64 -26.16
CA ALA A 276 5.84 -7.61 -26.05
C ALA A 276 5.37 -7.84 -24.61
N GLN A 277 5.95 -8.82 -23.91
CA GLN A 277 5.67 -9.07 -22.50
C GLN A 277 6.09 -7.88 -21.63
N ALA A 278 7.28 -7.32 -21.89
CA ALA A 278 7.76 -6.17 -21.16
C ALA A 278 6.85 -4.94 -21.30
N ARG A 279 6.38 -4.64 -22.52
CA ARG A 279 5.40 -3.54 -22.77
C ARG A 279 4.10 -3.78 -22.05
N ARG A 280 3.62 -5.03 -22.09
CA ARG A 280 2.36 -5.42 -21.47
C ARG A 280 2.40 -5.17 -19.97
N ARG A 281 3.44 -5.64 -19.28
CA ARG A 281 3.62 -5.39 -17.85
C ARG A 281 3.73 -3.90 -17.54
N ALA A 282 4.61 -3.18 -18.24
CA ALA A 282 4.79 -1.74 -18.02
C ALA A 282 3.50 -0.91 -18.19
N ALA A 283 2.60 -1.34 -19.08
CA ALA A 283 1.32 -0.67 -19.30
C ALA A 283 0.26 -1.01 -18.24
N ARG A 284 0.30 -2.22 -17.67
CA ARG A 284 -0.70 -2.70 -16.70
C ARG A 284 -0.31 -2.44 -15.26
N GLU A 285 0.98 -2.43 -14.97
CA GLU A 285 1.55 -2.23 -13.64
C GLU A 285 2.43 -0.98 -13.62
N PRO A 286 1.85 0.24 -13.77
CA PRO A 286 2.64 1.46 -13.75
C PRO A 286 3.20 1.79 -12.36
N LEU A 287 2.64 1.22 -11.30
CA LEU A 287 2.98 1.49 -9.90
C LEU A 287 3.38 0.21 -9.16
N VAL A 288 4.08 0.36 -8.04
CA VAL A 288 4.38 -0.70 -7.08
C VAL A 288 4.30 -0.15 -5.65
N GLU A 289 3.78 -0.94 -4.72
CA GLU A 289 3.90 -0.64 -3.30
C GLU A 289 5.31 -0.96 -2.83
N ILE A 290 6.08 0.08 -2.51
CA ILE A 290 7.45 -0.08 -2.00
C ILE A 290 7.48 -0.28 -0.48
N THR A 291 6.42 0.10 0.23
CA THR A 291 6.35 -0.01 1.70
C THR A 291 4.92 -0.26 2.16
N GLN A 292 4.77 -1.15 3.14
CA GLN A 292 3.49 -1.61 3.69
C GLN A 292 3.67 -2.25 5.08
N ILE A 293 2.59 -2.57 5.80
CA ILE A 293 2.60 -3.14 7.15
C ILE A 293 3.45 -4.42 7.26
N LYS A 294 3.43 -5.30 6.25
CA LYS A 294 4.25 -6.52 6.15
C LYS A 294 5.69 -6.25 5.66
N GLY A 295 6.22 -5.05 5.92
CA GLY A 295 7.62 -4.70 5.71
C GLY A 295 7.88 -3.70 4.58
N ASP A 296 9.11 -3.21 4.55
CA ASP A 296 9.58 -2.28 3.53
C ASP A 296 10.33 -3.05 2.44
N SER A 297 9.89 -2.87 1.19
CA SER A 297 10.40 -3.56 0.02
C SER A 297 11.39 -2.70 -0.78
N GLU A 298 11.88 -1.57 -0.25
CA GLU A 298 12.80 -0.71 -0.99
C GLU A 298 14.11 -1.41 -1.33
N ALA A 299 14.83 -1.90 -0.32
CA ALA A 299 16.12 -2.59 -0.45
C ALA A 299 16.33 -3.60 0.68
N HIS A 300 17.45 -4.31 0.64
CA HIS A 300 17.85 -5.26 1.66
C HIS A 300 19.36 -5.16 1.92
N PRO A 301 19.86 -5.34 3.16
CA PRO A 301 21.30 -5.20 3.46
C PRO A 301 22.20 -6.14 2.66
N PHE A 302 21.71 -7.32 2.26
CA PHE A 302 22.43 -8.23 1.37
C PHE A 302 22.64 -7.66 -0.03
N LEU A 303 21.65 -6.92 -0.57
CA LEU A 303 21.69 -6.33 -1.91
C LEU A 303 22.42 -4.98 -1.93
N SER A 304 22.33 -4.24 -0.81
CA SER A 304 22.81 -2.86 -0.67
C SER A 304 23.71 -2.69 0.56
N PRO A 305 24.83 -3.43 0.68
CA PRO A 305 25.61 -3.52 1.91
C PRO A 305 26.30 -2.21 2.32
N THR A 306 26.40 -1.23 1.43
CA THR A 306 27.01 0.07 1.71
C THR A 306 26.01 1.12 2.18
N ASP A 307 24.71 0.86 2.05
CA ASP A 307 23.61 1.73 2.44
C ASP A 307 23.16 1.45 3.88
N GLU A 308 23.47 2.37 4.80
CA GLU A 308 23.12 2.22 6.21
C GLU A 308 21.61 2.20 6.50
N PHE A 309 20.76 2.59 5.55
CA PHE A 309 19.31 2.63 5.72
C PHE A 309 18.58 1.46 5.07
N ALA A 310 19.29 0.53 4.41
CA ALA A 310 18.72 -0.61 3.69
C ALA A 310 18.12 -1.71 4.60
N GLY A 311 18.27 -1.60 5.93
CA GLY A 311 17.72 -2.56 6.90
C GLY A 311 16.35 -2.18 7.47
N PHE A 312 15.71 -1.12 6.99
CA PHE A 312 14.39 -0.71 7.49
C PHE A 312 13.31 -1.71 7.07
N GLY A 313 12.46 -2.14 7.99
CA GLY A 313 11.29 -2.96 7.67
C GLY A 313 11.56 -4.40 7.22
N VAL A 314 12.80 -4.89 7.31
CA VAL A 314 13.14 -6.26 6.88
C VAL A 314 12.82 -7.32 7.92
N GLU A 315 12.83 -6.96 9.20
CA GLU A 315 12.87 -7.88 10.35
C GLU A 315 11.77 -8.96 10.29
N GLY A 316 12.14 -10.20 9.92
CA GLY A 316 11.22 -11.34 9.90
C GLY A 316 10.39 -11.48 8.62
N TRP A 317 10.21 -10.39 7.87
CA TRP A 317 9.55 -10.40 6.57
C TRP A 317 10.45 -10.85 5.43
N ASP A 318 11.76 -10.89 5.66
CA ASP A 318 12.79 -11.39 4.76
C ASP A 318 13.01 -12.91 4.83
N LYS A 319 12.42 -13.61 5.82
CA LYS A 319 12.76 -15.00 6.16
C LYS A 319 12.01 -16.07 5.37
N ALA A 320 10.81 -15.76 4.90
CA ALA A 320 9.93 -16.73 4.26
C ALA A 320 8.88 -16.05 3.37
N ASN A 321 8.26 -16.83 2.50
CA ASN A 321 7.10 -16.40 1.73
C ASN A 321 5.88 -16.06 2.61
N LEU A 322 4.78 -15.60 1.99
CA LEU A 322 3.65 -14.99 2.69
C LEU A 322 3.05 -15.92 3.75
N ASN A 323 2.78 -17.18 3.38
CA ASN A 323 2.23 -18.19 4.28
C ASN A 323 3.27 -18.87 5.20
N ALA A 324 4.52 -18.42 5.15
CA ALA A 324 5.65 -18.94 5.92
C ALA A 324 5.88 -20.46 5.75
N ARG A 325 5.54 -21.04 4.59
CA ARG A 325 5.77 -22.47 4.30
C ARG A 325 7.08 -22.72 3.55
N GLN A 326 7.68 -21.69 2.96
CA GLN A 326 8.96 -21.77 2.27
C GLN A 326 9.89 -20.66 2.74
N ALA A 327 11.07 -21.03 3.23
CA ALA A 327 12.11 -20.08 3.59
C ALA A 327 12.61 -19.32 2.35
N THR A 328 12.90 -18.03 2.52
CA THR A 328 13.52 -17.19 1.51
C THR A 328 15.03 -17.36 1.57
N THR A 329 15.67 -17.51 0.42
CA THR A 329 17.13 -17.65 0.31
C THR A 329 17.76 -16.39 -0.34
N PRO A 330 19.06 -16.13 -0.14
CA PRO A 330 19.68 -14.90 -0.64
C PRO A 330 19.59 -14.67 -2.16
N ASP A 331 19.56 -15.75 -2.96
CA ASP A 331 19.38 -15.68 -4.42
C ASP A 331 17.98 -15.19 -4.85
N MET A 332 16.97 -15.36 -3.99
CA MET A 332 15.61 -14.90 -4.23
C MET A 332 15.45 -13.39 -4.00
N TYR A 333 16.30 -12.78 -3.15
CA TYR A 333 16.15 -11.38 -2.75
C TYR A 333 16.10 -10.43 -3.94
N GLY A 334 16.84 -10.72 -5.02
CA GLY A 334 16.82 -9.79 -6.14
C GLY A 334 15.45 -9.69 -6.84
N GLY A 335 14.58 -10.71 -6.73
CA GLY A 335 13.21 -10.64 -7.24
C GLY A 335 12.18 -10.14 -6.21
N ASN A 336 12.63 -9.86 -4.98
CA ASN A 336 11.80 -9.43 -3.85
C ASN A 336 11.80 -7.92 -3.62
N TYR A 337 12.89 -7.22 -3.95
CA TYR A 337 13.09 -5.82 -3.56
C TYR A 337 13.01 -4.87 -4.76
N VAL A 338 12.34 -3.72 -4.55
CA VAL A 338 11.98 -2.78 -5.61
C VAL A 338 13.21 -2.08 -6.18
N ARG A 339 14.20 -1.66 -5.39
CA ARG A 339 15.44 -1.06 -5.94
C ARG A 339 16.13 -2.01 -6.92
N GLU A 340 16.14 -3.31 -6.61
CA GLU A 340 16.67 -4.32 -7.51
C GLU A 340 15.76 -4.52 -8.72
N ALA A 341 14.43 -4.48 -8.57
CA ALA A 341 13.50 -4.47 -9.70
C ALA A 341 13.78 -3.32 -10.67
N LEU A 342 14.04 -2.11 -10.18
CA LEU A 342 14.37 -0.96 -11.03
C LEU A 342 15.66 -1.21 -11.83
N LYS A 343 16.70 -1.80 -11.20
CA LYS A 343 17.95 -2.20 -11.88
C LYS A 343 17.70 -3.32 -12.91
N ARG A 344 16.96 -4.36 -12.55
CA ARG A 344 16.55 -5.45 -13.46
C ARG A 344 15.75 -4.92 -14.65
N GLY A 345 14.93 -3.89 -14.44
CA GLY A 345 14.21 -3.19 -15.49
C GLY A 345 15.13 -2.60 -16.56
N LEU A 346 16.22 -1.95 -16.15
CA LEU A 346 17.26 -1.44 -17.07
C LEU A 346 17.97 -2.57 -17.83
N LEU A 347 18.23 -3.71 -17.18
CA LEU A 347 18.83 -4.88 -17.81
C LEU A 347 17.90 -5.53 -18.84
N ILE A 348 16.60 -5.60 -18.56
CA ILE A 348 15.61 -6.13 -19.52
C ILE A 348 15.45 -5.14 -20.68
N GLU A 349 15.47 -3.84 -20.41
CA GLU A 349 15.38 -2.80 -21.41
C GLU A 349 16.55 -2.80 -22.39
N SER A 350 17.79 -3.06 -21.93
CA SER A 350 18.94 -3.17 -22.83
C SER A 350 18.82 -4.33 -23.83
N ARG A 351 18.06 -5.37 -23.48
CA ARG A 351 17.83 -6.57 -24.32
C ARG A 351 16.60 -6.45 -25.20
N THR A 352 15.55 -5.79 -24.71
CA THR A 352 14.21 -5.81 -25.34
C THR A 352 13.77 -4.44 -25.88
N GLY A 353 14.48 -3.37 -25.53
CA GLY A 353 14.10 -1.98 -25.79
C GLY A 353 12.98 -1.47 -24.90
N VAL A 354 12.56 -2.24 -23.88
CA VAL A 354 11.41 -1.91 -23.03
C VAL A 354 11.69 -2.29 -21.57
N ASN A 355 11.43 -1.36 -20.65
CA ASN A 355 11.55 -1.60 -19.22
C ASN A 355 10.20 -2.04 -18.61
N PRO A 356 10.04 -3.31 -18.18
CA PRO A 356 8.81 -3.78 -17.52
C PRO A 356 8.63 -3.26 -16.08
N TYR A 357 9.72 -2.82 -15.45
CA TYR A 357 9.80 -2.40 -14.04
C TYR A 357 10.00 -0.90 -13.92
N ARG A 358 9.50 -0.15 -14.91
CA ARG A 358 9.48 1.31 -14.89
C ARG A 358 8.36 1.80 -13.96
N PHE A 359 8.46 1.49 -12.68
CA PHE A 359 7.42 1.77 -11.70
C PHE A 359 7.42 3.22 -11.22
N GLY A 360 6.25 3.71 -10.83
CA GLY A 360 6.11 4.72 -9.79
C GLY A 360 5.97 4.06 -8.43
N LEU A 361 6.36 4.75 -7.38
CA LEU A 361 6.44 4.19 -6.02
C LEU A 361 5.33 4.76 -5.15
N ILE A 362 4.59 3.90 -4.47
CA ILE A 362 3.59 4.28 -3.47
C ILE A 362 3.75 3.46 -2.18
N GLY A 363 3.18 3.95 -1.08
CA GLY A 363 2.97 3.17 0.13
C GLY A 363 1.47 2.91 0.29
N SER A 364 1.11 1.88 1.05
CA SER A 364 -0.29 1.61 1.43
C SER A 364 -0.31 0.78 2.71
N THR A 365 -1.48 0.66 3.35
CA THR A 365 -1.54 -0.07 4.63
C THR A 365 -1.68 -1.56 4.41
N ASP A 366 -2.50 -1.98 3.45
CA ASP A 366 -3.05 -3.34 3.38
C ASP A 366 -3.59 -3.75 4.76
N SER A 367 -4.28 -2.82 5.43
CA SER A 367 -4.89 -3.12 6.71
C SER A 367 -6.11 -4.03 6.49
N HIS A 368 -6.24 -5.07 7.32
CA HIS A 368 -7.39 -5.97 7.37
C HIS A 368 -8.32 -5.66 8.54
N THR A 369 -8.17 -4.49 9.16
CA THR A 369 -9.06 -4.02 10.23
C THR A 369 -10.19 -3.13 9.72
N GLY A 370 -10.19 -2.80 8.42
CA GLY A 370 -11.04 -1.73 7.87
C GLY A 370 -10.58 -0.32 8.24
N LEU A 371 -9.43 -0.17 8.90
CA LEU A 371 -8.87 1.12 9.33
C LEU A 371 -7.53 1.37 8.63
N ALA A 372 -7.48 2.42 7.80
CA ALA A 372 -6.27 2.86 7.08
C ALA A 372 -5.31 3.64 8.00
N THR A 373 -4.74 2.98 9.01
CA THR A 373 -3.89 3.60 10.03
C THR A 373 -2.41 3.34 9.78
N ALA A 374 -1.73 4.29 9.12
CA ALA A 374 -0.30 4.17 8.83
C ALA A 374 0.61 4.88 9.86
N ASP A 375 0.04 5.60 10.81
CA ASP A 375 0.77 6.43 11.79
C ASP A 375 1.11 5.62 13.06
N GLU A 376 2.36 5.68 13.52
CA GLU A 376 2.88 4.88 14.65
C GLU A 376 2.12 5.11 15.97
N ASP A 377 1.65 6.34 16.23
CA ASP A 377 0.88 6.70 17.43
C ASP A 377 -0.62 6.35 17.36
N ASN A 378 -1.08 5.97 16.16
CA ASN A 378 -2.48 5.63 15.86
C ASN A 378 -2.60 4.29 15.14
N PHE A 379 -1.65 3.37 15.32
CA PHE A 379 -1.61 2.08 14.61
C PHE A 379 -2.60 1.06 15.20
N PHE A 380 -3.59 0.64 14.41
CA PHE A 380 -4.60 -0.36 14.81
C PHE A 380 -4.24 -1.80 14.43
N GLY A 381 -3.05 -2.05 13.87
CA GLY A 381 -2.59 -3.40 13.55
C GLY A 381 -2.93 -3.87 12.13
N LYS A 382 -2.32 -4.99 11.72
CA LYS A 382 -2.60 -5.62 10.42
C LYS A 382 -3.99 -6.24 10.36
N HIS A 383 -4.40 -6.94 11.40
CA HIS A 383 -5.70 -7.61 11.50
C HIS A 383 -6.29 -7.45 12.91
N THR A 384 -7.57 -7.79 13.11
CA THR A 384 -8.30 -7.57 14.37
C THR A 384 -7.64 -8.21 15.60
N GLY A 385 -6.90 -9.30 15.44
CA GLY A 385 -6.09 -9.89 16.51
C GLY A 385 -5.05 -8.91 17.10
N ASN A 386 -4.56 -7.98 16.27
CA ASN A 386 -3.59 -6.94 16.62
C ASN A 386 -4.23 -5.58 16.94
N GLU A 387 -5.56 -5.47 17.01
CA GLU A 387 -6.19 -4.21 17.41
C GLU A 387 -5.94 -3.92 18.89
N PRO A 388 -5.84 -2.62 19.26
CA PRO A 388 -5.92 -2.23 20.66
C PRO A 388 -7.25 -2.68 21.28
N THR A 389 -7.27 -2.94 22.58
CA THR A 389 -8.48 -3.31 23.32
C THR A 389 -8.70 -2.39 24.52
N PRO A 390 -9.96 -2.16 24.95
CA PRO A 390 -10.22 -1.34 26.15
C PRO A 390 -9.56 -1.88 27.42
N GLN A 391 -9.38 -3.20 27.52
CA GLN A 391 -8.79 -3.86 28.68
C GLN A 391 -7.25 -3.85 28.65
N GLY A 392 -6.62 -3.44 27.53
CA GLY A 392 -5.17 -3.39 27.38
C GLY A 392 -4.50 -4.76 27.41
N LYS A 393 -4.64 -5.53 26.31
CA LYS A 393 -3.91 -6.79 26.13
C LYS A 393 -2.55 -6.57 25.47
N ASP A 394 -1.59 -7.45 25.75
CA ASP A 394 -0.36 -7.52 24.97
C ASP A 394 -0.69 -7.94 23.53
N ARG A 395 -0.46 -7.03 22.58
CA ARG A 395 -0.55 -7.28 21.14
C ARG A 395 0.80 -7.19 20.43
N VAL A 396 1.89 -6.95 21.17
CA VAL A 396 3.24 -6.73 20.64
C VAL A 396 4.01 -8.04 20.54
N THR A 397 4.01 -8.84 21.62
CA THR A 397 4.82 -10.06 21.72
C THR A 397 4.19 -11.36 21.19
N PRO A 398 2.86 -11.48 20.96
CA PRO A 398 2.32 -12.71 20.41
C PRO A 398 2.98 -13.10 19.08
N ALA A 399 3.29 -14.38 18.94
CA ALA A 399 3.73 -14.97 17.69
C ALA A 399 2.55 -15.08 16.71
N MET A 400 2.83 -14.84 15.44
CA MET A 400 1.97 -15.21 14.32
C MET A 400 2.21 -16.69 14.02
N ASP A 401 1.39 -17.55 14.62
CA ASP A 401 1.41 -18.97 14.29
C ASP A 401 0.87 -19.19 12.88
N MET A 402 1.75 -19.53 11.96
CA MET A 402 1.45 -19.83 10.56
C MET A 402 1.52 -21.35 10.28
N GLY A 403 1.53 -22.17 11.35
CA GLY A 403 1.69 -23.62 11.25
C GLY A 403 3.07 -24.05 10.77
N SER A 404 4.11 -23.25 11.05
CA SER A 404 5.51 -23.52 10.71
C SER A 404 6.49 -22.87 11.69
N ASP A 405 7.73 -23.36 11.73
CA ASP A 405 8.83 -22.78 12.51
C ASP A 405 9.38 -21.47 11.89
N LEU A 406 8.81 -21.02 10.77
CA LEU A 406 9.16 -19.78 10.07
C LEU A 406 8.21 -18.62 10.44
N GLY A 407 7.46 -18.77 11.54
CA GLY A 407 6.52 -17.78 12.04
C GLY A 407 7.16 -16.42 12.34
N ARG A 408 6.30 -15.42 12.51
CA ARG A 408 6.66 -14.02 12.76
C ARG A 408 6.14 -13.56 14.11
N TYR A 409 6.46 -12.35 14.53
CA TYR A 409 5.91 -11.73 15.74
C TYR A 409 5.23 -10.41 15.40
N ASN A 410 4.18 -10.04 16.11
CA ASN A 410 3.41 -8.83 15.79
C ASN A 410 4.28 -7.58 15.73
N TRP A 411 5.27 -7.43 16.62
CA TRP A 411 6.21 -6.29 16.62
C TRP A 411 7.02 -6.10 15.33
N GLN A 412 7.08 -7.12 14.47
CA GLN A 412 7.72 -7.06 13.15
C GLN A 412 6.87 -6.34 12.09
N TYR A 413 5.60 -6.05 12.38
CA TYR A 413 4.80 -5.18 11.51
C TYR A 413 5.30 -3.74 11.57
N LEU A 414 5.38 -3.11 10.41
CA LEU A 414 5.44 -1.65 10.28
C LEU A 414 4.04 -1.06 10.46
N ALA A 415 3.95 0.21 10.87
CA ALA A 415 2.68 0.92 10.82
C ALA A 415 2.29 1.27 9.37
N GLY A 416 3.28 1.65 8.55
CA GLY A 416 3.16 2.24 7.23
C GLY A 416 2.41 1.41 6.16
N GLY A 417 2.01 2.02 5.04
CA GLY A 417 2.32 3.37 4.56
C GLY A 417 1.14 4.11 3.90
N TYR A 418 1.40 5.29 3.34
CA TYR A 418 0.43 6.07 2.55
C TYR A 418 0.94 6.35 1.14
N ALA A 419 -0.01 6.54 0.22
CA ALA A 419 0.23 7.01 -1.14
C ALA A 419 0.06 8.52 -1.21
N ALA A 420 1.02 9.18 -1.85
CA ALA A 420 1.01 10.62 -2.11
C ALA A 420 0.95 10.87 -3.61
N VAL A 421 -0.06 11.62 -4.07
CA VAL A 421 -0.37 11.78 -5.49
C VAL A 421 -0.36 13.25 -5.89
N TRP A 422 0.56 13.65 -6.76
CA TRP A 422 0.56 14.99 -7.36
C TRP A 422 -0.45 15.01 -8.52
N ALA A 423 -1.65 15.54 -8.25
CA ALA A 423 -2.72 15.63 -9.25
C ALA A 423 -3.23 17.07 -9.45
N ARG A 424 -3.92 17.28 -10.57
CA ARG A 424 -4.53 18.56 -10.94
C ARG A 424 -5.83 18.87 -10.17
N GLY A 425 -6.37 17.89 -9.46
CA GLY A 425 -7.62 17.98 -8.71
C GLY A 425 -7.92 16.67 -7.98
N ASN A 426 -8.84 16.69 -7.01
CA ASN A 426 -9.31 15.50 -6.30
C ASN A 426 -10.50 14.86 -7.05
N THR A 427 -10.22 14.08 -8.08
CA THR A 427 -11.22 13.30 -8.84
C THR A 427 -10.62 11.93 -9.15
N ARG A 428 -11.45 10.89 -9.40
CA ARG A 428 -10.94 9.57 -9.82
C ARG A 428 -10.05 9.70 -11.04
N GLU A 429 -10.48 10.48 -12.02
CA GLU A 429 -9.77 10.74 -13.26
C GLU A 429 -8.42 11.39 -13.02
N ALA A 430 -8.37 12.52 -12.31
CA ALA A 430 -7.13 13.26 -12.13
C ALA A 430 -6.10 12.51 -11.27
N LEU A 431 -6.56 11.78 -10.25
CA LEU A 431 -5.72 10.96 -9.38
C LEU A 431 -5.23 9.71 -10.11
N PHE A 432 -6.10 8.99 -10.82
CA PHE A 432 -5.71 7.84 -11.64
C PHE A 432 -4.73 8.23 -12.75
N ASP A 433 -4.96 9.35 -13.42
CA ASP A 433 -4.07 9.84 -14.48
C ASP A 433 -2.71 10.24 -13.89
N ALA A 434 -2.65 10.67 -12.62
CA ALA A 434 -1.41 10.94 -11.89
C ALA A 434 -0.65 9.67 -11.53
N MET A 435 -1.37 8.66 -11.03
CA MET A 435 -0.86 7.32 -10.79
C MET A 435 -0.30 6.69 -12.07
N THR A 436 -1.03 6.79 -13.19
CA THR A 436 -0.63 6.22 -14.49
C THR A 436 0.65 6.87 -15.03
N ARG A 437 0.80 8.20 -14.90
CA ARG A 437 2.03 8.91 -15.29
C ARG A 437 3.13 8.85 -14.22
N ARG A 438 2.89 8.14 -13.12
CA ARG A 438 3.84 7.90 -12.01
C ARG A 438 4.25 9.16 -11.25
N GLU A 439 3.41 10.19 -11.24
CA GLU A 439 3.69 11.41 -10.48
C GLU A 439 3.20 11.26 -9.03
N VAL A 440 3.80 10.28 -8.36
CA VAL A 440 3.41 9.79 -7.03
C VAL A 440 4.64 9.50 -6.19
N TYR A 441 4.45 9.36 -4.89
CA TYR A 441 5.50 8.89 -3.99
C TYR A 441 4.91 8.16 -2.79
N ALA A 442 5.76 7.38 -2.12
CA ALA A 442 5.43 6.61 -0.93
C ALA A 442 5.86 7.36 0.33
N THR A 443 5.12 7.19 1.43
CA THR A 443 5.63 7.44 2.78
C THR A 443 5.37 6.26 3.69
N THR A 444 6.24 6.05 4.67
CA THR A 444 6.12 4.96 5.66
C THR A 444 5.18 5.30 6.82
N GLY A 445 4.44 6.41 6.71
CA GLY A 445 3.46 6.88 7.70
C GLY A 445 3.32 8.41 7.65
N PRO A 446 4.35 9.18 8.02
CA PRO A 446 4.26 10.65 8.02
C PRO A 446 3.96 11.23 6.64
N ARG A 447 3.13 12.28 6.59
CA ARG A 447 2.71 12.96 5.36
C ARG A 447 3.71 14.03 4.92
N MET A 448 4.97 13.62 4.73
CA MET A 448 6.05 14.48 4.24
C MET A 448 5.75 14.98 2.83
N THR A 449 5.82 16.29 2.59
CA THR A 449 5.60 16.82 1.23
C THR A 449 6.91 16.79 0.46
N VAL A 450 7.00 15.92 -0.55
CA VAL A 450 8.21 15.73 -1.36
C VAL A 450 7.91 16.01 -2.82
N ARG A 451 8.78 16.80 -3.45
CA ARG A 451 8.64 17.15 -4.86
C ARG A 451 9.99 17.28 -5.56
N VAL A 452 10.09 16.66 -6.72
CA VAL A 452 11.33 16.50 -7.48
C VAL A 452 11.08 16.76 -8.95
N PHE A 453 11.94 17.58 -9.55
CA PHE A 453 12.03 17.72 -11.01
C PHE A 453 13.45 17.46 -11.46
N GLY A 454 13.59 16.69 -12.53
CA GLY A 454 14.86 16.48 -13.23
C GLY A 454 14.91 17.34 -14.48
N GLY A 455 16.07 17.90 -14.78
CA GLY A 455 16.30 18.75 -15.94
C GLY A 455 17.79 18.89 -16.21
N TRP A 456 18.19 19.86 -17.02
CA TRP A 456 19.57 20.00 -17.47
C TRP A 456 20.23 21.31 -17.01
N ASP A 457 19.44 22.37 -16.87
CA ASP A 457 19.90 23.74 -16.64
C ASP A 457 19.39 24.34 -15.32
N PHE A 458 18.81 23.51 -14.43
CA PHE A 458 18.41 23.98 -13.10
C PHE A 458 19.60 24.51 -12.29
N SER A 459 19.32 25.52 -11.48
CA SER A 459 20.27 26.24 -10.64
C SER A 459 19.62 26.67 -9.32
N GLY A 460 20.43 27.05 -8.34
CA GLY A 460 19.92 27.56 -7.05
C GLY A 460 19.00 28.78 -7.19
N SER A 461 19.13 29.57 -8.27
CA SER A 461 18.27 30.73 -8.52
C SER A 461 16.81 30.35 -8.82
N ASP A 462 16.57 29.13 -9.32
CA ASP A 462 15.22 28.66 -9.64
C ASP A 462 14.39 28.46 -8.38
N LEU A 463 15.01 28.02 -7.27
CA LEU A 463 14.34 27.82 -5.97
C LEU A 463 13.82 29.13 -5.36
N SER A 464 14.33 30.28 -5.80
CA SER A 464 13.87 31.60 -5.34
C SER A 464 12.62 32.10 -6.07
N GLY A 465 12.23 31.46 -7.17
CA GLY A 465 11.06 31.82 -7.99
C GLY A 465 9.93 30.77 -7.93
N ASP A 466 9.06 30.77 -8.94
CA ASP A 466 8.07 29.70 -9.15
C ASP A 466 8.76 28.46 -9.75
N TRP A 467 9.50 27.76 -8.90
CA TRP A 467 10.30 26.60 -9.27
C TRP A 467 9.44 25.42 -9.76
N VAL A 468 8.17 25.34 -9.35
CA VAL A 468 7.24 24.30 -9.81
C VAL A 468 6.89 24.53 -11.28
N LYS A 469 6.52 25.77 -11.64
CA LYS A 469 6.29 26.14 -13.03
C LYS A 469 7.54 25.93 -13.89
N ALA A 470 8.70 26.33 -13.38
CA ALA A 470 9.98 26.08 -14.06
C ALA A 470 10.26 24.58 -14.25
N GLY A 471 9.94 23.77 -13.24
CA GLY A 471 10.04 22.31 -13.26
C GLY A 471 9.26 21.67 -14.41
N TYR A 472 7.99 22.03 -14.57
CA TYR A 472 7.17 21.55 -15.70
C TYR A 472 7.56 22.13 -17.05
N ALA A 473 8.07 23.37 -17.08
CA ALA A 473 8.42 24.02 -18.34
C ALA A 473 9.74 23.53 -18.94
N ARG A 474 10.72 23.19 -18.10
CA ARG A 474 12.11 22.90 -18.53
C ARG A 474 12.63 21.52 -18.12
N GLY A 475 11.85 20.74 -17.39
CA GLY A 475 12.24 19.43 -16.90
C GLY A 475 11.10 18.41 -16.94
N VAL A 476 11.26 17.35 -16.17
CA VAL A 476 10.25 16.31 -15.95
C VAL A 476 10.05 16.12 -14.45
N PRO A 477 8.80 15.88 -13.99
CA PRO A 477 8.56 15.54 -12.58
C PRO A 477 9.04 14.11 -12.28
N MET A 478 9.09 13.77 -10.98
CA MET A 478 9.20 12.38 -10.51
C MET A 478 8.27 11.43 -11.30
N GLY A 479 8.76 10.25 -11.67
CA GLY A 479 8.07 9.29 -12.55
C GLY A 479 8.26 9.53 -14.06
N GLY A 480 8.84 10.68 -14.43
CA GLY A 480 9.12 11.07 -15.81
C GLY A 480 10.41 10.50 -16.40
N VAL A 481 10.65 10.80 -17.68
CA VAL A 481 11.81 10.36 -18.45
C VAL A 481 12.57 11.57 -18.99
N LEU A 482 13.83 11.71 -18.56
CA LEU A 482 14.80 12.64 -19.10
C LEU A 482 15.39 12.06 -20.40
N GLY A 483 15.06 12.68 -21.53
CA GLY A 483 15.73 12.41 -22.79
C GLY A 483 17.12 13.02 -22.82
N ALA A 484 18.02 12.42 -23.61
CA ALA A 484 19.40 12.85 -23.78
C ALA A 484 19.57 14.33 -24.21
N ARG A 485 20.62 14.97 -23.71
CA ARG A 485 21.07 16.30 -24.13
C ARG A 485 22.58 16.31 -24.34
N LYS A 486 23.05 17.11 -25.30
CA LYS A 486 24.48 17.32 -25.53
C LYS A 486 25.08 18.18 -24.41
N GLY A 487 26.02 17.59 -23.67
CA GLY A 487 26.83 18.26 -22.65
C GLY A 487 26.12 18.47 -21.31
N GLY A 488 26.87 18.29 -20.22
CA GLY A 488 26.39 18.45 -18.84
C GLY A 488 25.77 17.17 -18.25
N ALA A 489 25.60 17.19 -16.93
CA ALA A 489 24.90 16.17 -16.16
C ALA A 489 23.49 16.67 -15.80
N PRO A 490 22.50 15.77 -15.62
CA PRO A 490 21.18 16.16 -15.16
C PRO A 490 21.26 16.83 -13.79
N ALA A 491 20.44 17.86 -13.62
CA ALA A 491 20.23 18.59 -12.39
C ALA A 491 18.83 18.31 -11.85
N PHE A 492 18.71 18.19 -10.53
CA PHE A 492 17.48 17.84 -9.85
C PHE A 492 17.10 18.93 -8.86
N LEU A 493 15.95 19.56 -9.08
CA LEU A 493 15.28 20.43 -8.10
C LEU A 493 14.60 19.52 -7.09
N ILE A 494 15.04 19.56 -5.84
CA ILE A 494 14.49 18.71 -4.78
C ILE A 494 14.00 19.59 -3.64
N SER A 495 12.75 19.37 -3.24
CA SER A 495 12.13 19.98 -2.07
C SER A 495 11.48 18.92 -1.21
N ALA A 496 11.88 18.87 0.07
CA ALA A 496 11.27 18.05 1.09
C ALA A 496 10.84 18.92 2.27
N LEU A 497 9.57 18.82 2.66
CA LEU A 497 9.01 19.42 3.85
C LEU A 497 8.60 18.31 4.79
N LYS A 498 8.88 18.49 6.09
CA LYS A 498 8.38 17.56 7.09
C LYS A 498 6.85 17.49 7.06
N ASP A 499 6.30 16.44 7.65
CA ASP A 499 4.91 16.48 8.04
C ASP A 499 4.69 17.62 9.06
N PRO A 500 3.73 18.54 8.86
CA PRO A 500 3.47 19.63 9.80
C PRO A 500 3.25 19.19 11.25
N ILE A 501 2.69 17.99 11.47
CA ILE A 501 2.47 17.42 12.80
C ILE A 501 3.51 16.34 13.18
N GLY A 502 4.52 16.13 12.33
CA GLY A 502 5.55 15.10 12.50
C GLY A 502 6.93 15.63 12.87
N ALA A 503 7.91 14.72 12.76
CA ALA A 503 9.29 14.97 13.12
C ALA A 503 10.03 15.78 12.05
N ASN A 504 11.08 16.49 12.48
CA ASN A 504 11.97 17.18 11.56
C ASN A 504 12.73 16.20 10.66
N LEU A 505 13.24 16.69 9.53
CA LEU A 505 14.00 15.90 8.58
C LEU A 505 15.46 15.75 9.01
N ASP A 506 16.01 14.52 8.93
CA ASP A 506 17.45 14.26 9.03
C ASP A 506 18.14 14.70 7.74
N ARG A 507 17.78 14.03 6.63
CA ARG A 507 18.48 14.18 5.35
C ARG A 507 17.64 13.80 4.16
N VAL A 508 18.08 14.27 3.00
CA VAL A 508 17.58 13.88 1.68
C VAL A 508 18.70 13.18 0.94
N GLN A 509 18.36 12.02 0.38
CA GLN A 509 19.25 11.20 -0.43
C GLN A 509 18.72 11.09 -1.86
N VAL A 510 19.64 11.06 -2.82
CA VAL A 510 19.35 10.57 -4.18
C VAL A 510 19.91 9.17 -4.30
N VAL A 511 19.06 8.20 -4.60
CA VAL A 511 19.47 6.85 -4.95
C VAL A 511 19.49 6.72 -6.47
N LYS A 512 20.68 6.44 -7.00
CA LYS A 512 20.92 6.23 -8.42
C LYS A 512 21.15 4.75 -8.68
N GLY A 513 20.51 4.19 -9.69
CA GLY A 513 20.86 2.89 -10.26
C GLY A 513 21.12 3.02 -11.75
N TRP A 514 22.10 2.28 -12.27
CA TRP A 514 22.44 2.28 -13.69
C TRP A 514 22.95 0.93 -14.15
N VAL A 515 22.98 0.73 -15.47
CA VAL A 515 23.64 -0.41 -16.11
C VAL A 515 24.78 0.13 -16.95
N ASP A 516 25.99 -0.39 -16.72
CA ASP A 516 27.16 0.00 -17.49
C ASP A 516 27.19 -0.66 -18.88
N ARG A 517 28.19 -0.32 -19.68
CA ARG A 517 28.36 -0.87 -21.04
C ARG A 517 28.65 -2.37 -21.06
N GLY A 518 29.11 -2.94 -19.95
CA GLY A 518 29.32 -4.38 -19.78
C GLY A 518 28.05 -5.14 -19.37
N GLY A 519 26.93 -4.45 -19.14
CA GLY A 519 25.69 -5.05 -18.68
C GLY A 519 25.69 -5.34 -17.18
N VAL A 520 26.60 -4.75 -16.41
CA VAL A 520 26.63 -4.86 -14.95
C VAL A 520 25.76 -3.76 -14.35
N SER A 521 24.87 -4.14 -13.43
CA SER A 521 24.04 -3.19 -12.70
C SER A 521 24.79 -2.63 -11.49
N HIS A 522 24.65 -1.33 -11.27
CA HIS A 522 25.27 -0.61 -10.17
C HIS A 522 24.24 0.23 -9.44
N GLU A 523 24.53 0.56 -8.18
CA GLU A 523 23.78 1.54 -7.41
C GLU A 523 24.71 2.44 -6.60
N GLN A 524 24.23 3.65 -6.31
CA GLN A 524 24.91 4.59 -5.41
C GLN A 524 23.88 5.46 -4.71
N VAL A 525 24.08 5.64 -3.40
CA VAL A 525 23.31 6.57 -2.57
C VAL A 525 24.13 7.83 -2.34
N PHE A 526 23.53 8.99 -2.59
CA PHE A 526 24.14 10.30 -2.36
C PHE A 526 23.36 11.04 -1.29
N ASP A 527 23.98 11.43 -0.18
CA ASP A 527 23.43 12.45 0.72
C ASP A 527 23.54 13.82 0.04
N VAL A 528 22.42 14.43 -0.36
CA VAL A 528 22.41 15.65 -1.20
C VAL A 528 22.10 16.93 -0.44
N THR A 529 21.44 16.81 0.72
CA THR A 529 21.24 17.88 1.70
C THR A 529 20.82 17.25 3.04
N TRP A 530 21.23 17.84 4.16
CA TRP A 530 20.96 17.32 5.51
C TRP A 530 20.89 18.45 6.53
N SER A 531 20.29 18.16 7.69
CA SER A 531 20.18 19.12 8.78
C SER A 531 21.53 19.39 9.44
N SER A 532 21.70 20.59 9.98
CA SER A 532 22.88 21.02 10.74
C SER A 532 24.23 20.76 10.05
N PRO A 533 24.40 21.10 8.75
CA PRO A 533 25.63 20.81 8.00
C PRO A 533 26.87 21.56 8.55
N GLU A 534 26.67 22.58 9.36
CA GLU A 534 27.73 23.29 10.09
C GLU A 534 28.40 22.43 11.16
N THR A 535 27.66 21.51 11.79
CA THR A 535 28.17 20.60 12.84
C THR A 535 28.32 19.16 12.35
N ARG A 536 27.45 18.70 11.45
CA ARG A 536 27.47 17.34 10.88
C ARG A 536 28.30 17.32 9.59
N LYS A 537 29.62 17.37 9.75
CA LYS A 537 30.58 17.30 8.62
C LYS A 537 30.73 15.87 8.11
N VAL A 538 30.73 15.72 6.79
CA VAL A 538 30.93 14.42 6.12
C VAL A 538 32.29 13.84 6.52
N SER A 539 32.29 12.57 6.92
CA SER A 539 33.49 11.82 7.25
C SER A 539 33.40 10.43 6.64
N GLY A 540 34.47 9.98 5.98
CA GLY A 540 34.47 8.68 5.28
C GLY A 540 33.38 8.55 4.21
N GLY A 541 32.95 9.67 3.61
CA GLY A 541 31.89 9.70 2.60
C GLY A 541 30.47 9.59 3.15
N LYS A 542 30.28 9.61 4.48
CA LYS A 542 28.96 9.53 5.13
C LYS A 542 28.65 10.76 5.98
N VAL A 543 27.37 11.13 6.05
CA VAL A 543 26.91 12.15 7.00
C VAL A 543 26.72 11.51 8.39
N PRO A 544 27.34 12.05 9.46
CA PRO A 544 27.15 11.56 10.83
C PRO A 544 25.68 11.48 11.22
N ALA A 545 25.31 10.55 12.11
CA ALA A 545 23.94 10.41 12.60
C ALA A 545 23.40 11.73 13.19
N VAL A 546 22.11 12.00 13.01
CA VAL A 546 21.45 13.25 13.46
C VAL A 546 21.28 13.35 14.98
N GLY A 547 21.46 12.22 15.69
CA GLY A 547 21.15 12.08 17.11
C GLY A 547 19.76 11.45 17.31
N ASN A 548 19.34 11.36 18.58
CA ASN A 548 18.05 10.79 18.95
C ASN A 548 17.46 11.60 20.11
N THR A 549 16.22 12.06 19.94
CA THR A 549 15.45 12.85 20.91
C THR A 549 14.22 12.12 21.44
N VAL A 550 14.11 10.81 21.17
CA VAL A 550 12.98 10.00 21.62
C VAL A 550 13.01 9.83 23.14
N ASP A 551 11.88 10.12 23.77
CA ASP A 551 11.60 9.76 25.15
C ASP A 551 10.70 8.52 25.16
N LEU A 552 11.23 7.39 25.64
CA LEU A 552 10.49 6.12 25.73
C LEU A 552 9.64 6.01 27.01
N SER A 553 9.85 6.86 28.02
CA SER A 553 9.02 6.88 29.23
C SER A 553 7.63 7.47 28.95
N LYS A 554 7.58 8.38 27.98
CA LYS A 554 6.38 8.91 27.36
C LYS A 554 6.66 8.99 25.85
N PRO A 555 6.35 7.92 25.09
CA PRO A 555 6.64 7.79 23.66
C PRO A 555 6.35 9.08 22.91
N SER A 556 7.42 9.85 22.68
CA SER A 556 7.40 11.18 22.10
C SER A 556 8.82 11.54 21.66
N TYR A 557 8.97 12.69 20.99
CA TYR A 557 10.25 13.19 20.51
C TYR A 557 10.26 14.72 20.50
N ALA A 558 11.45 15.30 20.58
CA ALA A 558 11.64 16.75 20.48
C ALA A 558 12.21 17.14 19.11
N ASN A 559 11.61 18.13 18.46
CA ASN A 559 12.11 18.71 17.21
C ASN A 559 13.28 19.70 17.44
N THR A 560 14.18 19.39 18.40
CA THR A 560 15.38 20.18 18.71
C THR A 560 16.57 19.84 17.80
N ILE A 561 16.47 18.74 17.05
CA ILE A 561 17.39 18.32 15.98
C ILE A 561 16.62 18.23 14.64
N GLY A 562 17.34 17.98 13.54
CA GLY A 562 16.74 17.93 12.21
C GLY A 562 16.40 19.32 11.65
N ALA A 563 15.80 19.36 10.45
CA ALA A 563 15.33 20.58 9.81
C ALA A 563 13.85 20.45 9.38
N PRO A 564 13.03 21.51 9.46
CA PRO A 564 11.64 21.45 9.01
C PRO A 564 11.49 21.36 7.48
N ALA A 565 12.52 21.81 6.74
CA ALA A 565 12.56 21.82 5.30
C ALA A 565 14.00 21.54 4.83
N LEU A 566 14.13 20.79 3.75
CA LEU A 566 15.40 20.54 3.06
C LEU A 566 15.18 20.72 1.55
N THR A 567 15.85 21.71 0.97
CA THR A 567 15.75 22.03 -0.46
C THR A 567 17.14 22.11 -1.07
N THR A 568 17.32 21.61 -2.29
CA THR A 568 18.60 21.70 -3.00
C THR A 568 18.43 21.59 -4.51
N VAL A 569 19.45 22.02 -5.24
CA VAL A 569 19.66 21.64 -6.64
C VAL A 569 20.89 20.76 -6.70
N TRP A 570 20.69 19.48 -6.99
CA TRP A 570 21.76 18.50 -7.05
C TRP A 570 22.07 18.12 -8.50
N ARG A 571 23.35 18.05 -8.87
CA ARG A 571 23.80 17.52 -10.16
C ARG A 571 24.50 16.19 -9.94
N ASP A 572 24.23 15.22 -10.80
CA ASP A 572 24.88 13.91 -10.75
C ASP A 572 26.39 14.04 -11.03
N PRO A 573 27.27 13.82 -10.03
CA PRO A 573 28.71 13.98 -10.20
C PRO A 573 29.35 12.80 -10.95
N ALA A 574 28.64 11.69 -11.10
CA ALA A 574 29.10 10.45 -11.71
C ALA A 574 28.25 10.09 -12.95
N PHE A 575 27.74 11.11 -13.65
CA PHE A 575 26.88 10.92 -14.81
C PHE A 575 27.66 10.36 -16.01
N ASP A 576 27.19 9.23 -16.55
CA ASP A 576 27.62 8.71 -17.85
C ASP A 576 26.48 8.91 -18.86
N PRO A 577 26.63 9.80 -19.87
CA PRO A 577 25.59 10.04 -20.86
C PRO A 577 25.28 8.82 -21.72
N GLY A 578 26.13 7.78 -21.72
CA GLY A 578 25.89 6.52 -22.45
C GLY A 578 25.18 5.44 -21.62
N ALA A 579 25.04 5.61 -20.31
CA ALA A 579 24.44 4.61 -19.43
C ALA A 579 22.97 4.95 -19.14
N ARG A 580 22.06 3.97 -19.28
CA ARG A 580 20.69 4.12 -18.77
C ARG A 580 20.74 4.17 -17.25
N ALA A 581 19.97 5.08 -16.66
CA ALA A 581 19.94 5.27 -15.22
C ALA A 581 18.54 5.62 -14.73
N PHE A 582 18.30 5.41 -13.44
CA PHE A 582 17.17 5.97 -12.71
C PHE A 582 17.66 6.71 -11.48
N TYR A 583 16.86 7.67 -11.02
CA TYR A 583 17.11 8.47 -9.83
C TYR A 583 15.81 8.58 -9.03
N TYR A 584 15.79 8.09 -7.80
CA TYR A 584 14.71 8.42 -6.87
C TYR A 584 15.26 9.12 -5.62
N VAL A 585 14.42 9.91 -4.98
CA VAL A 585 14.75 10.61 -3.75
C VAL A 585 14.21 9.82 -2.56
N ARG A 586 15.06 9.62 -1.56
CA ARG A 586 14.71 9.11 -0.24
C ARG A 586 14.84 10.22 0.78
N VAL A 587 13.75 10.57 1.47
CA VAL A 587 13.75 11.55 2.56
C VAL A 587 13.68 10.79 3.87
N ILE A 588 14.48 11.18 4.86
CA ILE A 588 14.58 10.50 6.15
C ILE A 588 14.28 11.51 7.26
N GLU A 589 13.37 11.18 8.18
CA GLU A 589 13.14 11.99 9.38
C GLU A 589 14.11 11.62 10.52
N ILE A 590 14.17 12.49 11.53
CA ILE A 590 14.86 12.17 12.79
C ILE A 590 14.19 10.96 13.48
N PRO A 591 14.87 10.28 14.41
CA PRO A 591 14.28 9.12 15.07
C PRO A 591 12.96 9.42 15.80
N THR A 592 11.97 8.55 15.62
CA THR A 592 10.62 8.62 16.21
C THR A 592 10.26 7.30 16.92
N PRO A 593 9.38 7.31 17.94
CA PRO A 593 8.92 6.08 18.58
C PRO A 593 8.07 5.24 17.63
N ARG A 594 8.26 3.91 17.66
CA ARG A 594 7.38 2.95 16.98
C ARG A 594 6.11 2.68 17.79
N TRP A 595 5.07 2.15 17.16
CA TRP A 595 3.78 1.78 17.76
C TRP A 595 3.94 0.86 18.97
N VAL A 596 4.94 -0.01 18.94
CA VAL A 596 5.27 -0.91 20.06
C VAL A 596 5.70 -0.14 21.31
N ALA A 597 6.33 1.03 21.17
CA ALA A 597 6.71 1.88 22.30
C ALA A 597 5.47 2.55 22.90
N TYR A 598 4.56 3.06 22.06
CA TYR A 598 3.27 3.61 22.51
C TYR A 598 2.46 2.57 23.30
N ASP A 599 2.41 1.35 22.79
CA ASP A 599 1.73 0.24 23.44
C ASP A 599 2.39 -0.21 24.73
N ALA A 600 3.72 -0.26 24.78
CA ALA A 600 4.45 -0.62 25.99
C ALA A 600 4.10 0.30 27.15
N VAL A 601 4.02 1.62 26.90
CA VAL A 601 3.63 2.59 27.92
C VAL A 601 2.13 2.55 28.20
N ARG A 602 1.29 2.46 27.15
CA ARG A 602 -0.18 2.42 27.29
C ARG A 602 -0.66 1.23 28.13
N TYR A 603 -0.04 0.07 27.98
CA TYR A 603 -0.46 -1.18 28.62
C TYR A 603 0.53 -1.71 29.67
N GLY A 604 1.60 -0.97 29.98
CA GLY A 604 2.60 -1.37 30.98
C GLY A 604 3.36 -2.65 30.61
N LEU A 605 3.61 -2.88 29.31
CA LEU A 605 4.24 -4.09 28.81
C LEU A 605 5.75 -4.09 29.09
N LYS A 606 6.29 -5.29 29.37
CA LYS A 606 7.73 -5.54 29.40
C LYS A 606 8.13 -6.19 28.09
N LEU A 607 8.77 -5.43 27.20
CA LEU A 607 9.14 -5.92 25.88
C LEU A 607 10.53 -6.60 25.90
N PRO A 608 10.72 -7.66 25.11
CA PRO A 608 12.03 -8.25 24.87
C PRO A 608 13.03 -7.25 24.26
N ARG A 609 14.33 -7.49 24.43
CA ARG A 609 15.38 -6.53 24.00
C ARG A 609 15.50 -6.41 22.48
N GLU A 610 15.10 -7.44 21.78
CA GLU A 610 15.09 -7.53 20.32
C GLU A 610 13.99 -6.69 19.67
N VAL A 611 12.99 -6.22 20.42
CA VAL A 611 11.90 -5.40 19.88
C VAL A 611 12.40 -3.97 19.64
N PRO A 612 12.47 -3.48 18.38
CA PRO A 612 12.90 -2.12 18.13
C PRO A 612 11.81 -1.14 18.55
N LEU A 613 12.18 -0.16 19.36
CA LEU A 613 11.25 0.85 19.89
C LEU A 613 11.30 2.18 19.13
N VAL A 614 12.26 2.34 18.22
CA VAL A 614 12.55 3.58 17.50
C VAL A 614 12.70 3.26 16.02
N ALA A 615 12.14 4.11 15.17
CA ALA A 615 12.28 4.08 13.73
C ALA A 615 12.78 5.42 13.20
N GLN A 616 13.20 5.44 11.94
CA GLN A 616 13.36 6.66 11.15
C GLN A 616 12.49 6.51 9.92
N GLU A 617 11.31 7.13 9.98
CA GLU A 617 10.36 7.12 8.87
C GLU A 617 10.94 7.84 7.64
N ARG A 618 10.34 7.57 6.50
CA ARG A 618 10.90 7.96 5.22
C ARG A 618 9.86 8.11 4.13
N ALA A 619 10.27 8.81 3.08
CA ALA A 619 9.51 8.92 1.84
C ALA A 619 10.37 8.46 0.65
N TYR A 620 9.73 7.86 -0.36
CA TYR A 620 10.38 7.39 -1.59
C TYR A 620 9.66 7.97 -2.80
N THR A 621 10.33 8.82 -3.59
CA THR A 621 9.73 9.38 -4.80
C THR A 621 9.71 8.40 -5.95
N SER A 622 8.74 8.49 -6.86
CA SER A 622 8.85 7.77 -8.12
C SER A 622 10.16 8.13 -8.86
N PRO A 623 10.87 7.15 -9.46
CA PRO A 623 12.13 7.42 -10.14
C PRO A 623 11.94 8.32 -11.35
N ILE A 624 12.90 9.22 -11.55
CA ILE A 624 13.14 9.87 -12.84
C ILE A 624 14.12 9.00 -13.62
N TRP A 625 13.76 8.66 -14.84
CA TRP A 625 14.55 7.79 -15.72
C TRP A 625 15.40 8.63 -16.66
N TYR A 626 16.59 8.17 -17.00
CA TYR A 626 17.43 8.75 -18.04
C TYR A 626 17.58 7.78 -19.20
N GLU A 627 17.23 8.24 -20.40
CA GLU A 627 17.38 7.49 -21.65
C GLU A 627 18.46 8.14 -22.54
N PRO A 628 19.58 7.44 -22.81
CA PRO A 628 20.60 7.92 -23.74
C PRO A 628 20.07 7.93 -25.18
N THR A 629 20.67 8.75 -26.04
CA THR A 629 20.36 8.71 -27.49
C THR A 629 20.85 7.36 -28.02
N THR A 630 19.96 6.59 -28.65
CA THR A 630 20.29 5.32 -29.32
C THR A 630 21.17 5.52 -30.54
#